data_AF-A0A5D2JTW4-F1
#
_entry.id   AF-A0A5D2JTW4-F1
#
_cell.length_a   1.000
_cell.length_b   1.000
_cell.length_c   1.000
_cell.angle_alpha   90.00
_cell.angle_beta   90.00
_cell.angle_gamma   90.00
#
_symmetry.space_group_name_H-M   'P 1'
#
loop_
_entity.id
_entity.type
_entity.pdbx_description
1 polymer ?
#
loop_
_entity_poly.entity_id
_entity_poly.type
_entity_poly.pdbx_seq_one_letter_code
_entity_poly.pdbx_strand_id
1 'polypeptide(L)' 'MEEMVGPRLYSCCNCRNQIALHDDVISKSFQGRNVADVYCCDCREVLGWKYERAYEETQKYKEGKFILEKSKIVKENW' A
#
# COMPACT_ATOMS: atom_id res chain seq x y z
N MET A 1 16.93 13.92 22.78
CA MET A 1 15.47 13.79 22.59
C MET A 1 15.30 13.32 21.17
N GLU A 2 15.25 12.01 20.94
CA GLU A 2 14.85 11.48 19.65
C GLU A 2 13.37 11.80 19.50
N GLU A 3 13.05 12.73 18.62
CA GLU A 3 11.68 12.91 18.14
C GLU A 3 11.27 11.56 17.55
N MET A 4 10.45 10.82 18.29
CA MET A 4 9.82 9.60 17.81
C MET A 4 8.80 9.98 16.75
N VAL A 5 9.27 10.31 15.56
CA VAL A 5 8.43 10.41 14.37
C VAL A 5 7.90 9.00 14.15
N GLY A 6 6.64 8.80 14.55
CA GLY A 6 5.95 7.53 14.35
C GLY A 6 5.95 7.12 12.88
N PRO A 7 5.70 5.84 12.59
CA PRO A 7 5.69 5.36 11.21
C PRO A 7 4.73 6.19 10.35
N ARG A 8 5.14 6.52 9.12
CA ARG A 8 4.25 7.15 8.13
C ARG A 8 3.24 6.12 7.65
N LEU A 9 1.95 6.42 7.79
CA LEU A 9 0.87 5.47 7.56
C LEU A 9 -0.02 5.89 6.40
N TYR A 10 -0.62 4.91 5.75
CA TYR A 10 -1.72 5.08 4.81
C TYR A 10 -3.00 4.46 5.36
N SER A 11 -4.07 5.25 5.30
CA SER A 11 -5.40 4.86 5.80
C SER A 11 -6.47 5.02 4.72
N CYS A 12 -7.55 4.23 4.79
CA CYS A 12 -8.66 4.31 3.84
C CYS A 12 -9.35 5.68 3.90
N CYS A 13 -9.63 6.31 2.75
CA CYS A 13 -10.31 7.60 2.72
C CYS A 13 -11.76 7.54 3.22
N ASN A 14 -12.41 6.37 3.15
CA ASN A 14 -13.82 6.21 3.45
C ASN A 14 -14.09 5.90 4.94
N CYS A 15 -13.25 5.07 5.56
CA CYS A 15 -13.46 4.62 6.95
C CYS A 15 -12.29 4.90 7.89
N ARG A 16 -11.18 5.49 7.41
CA ARG A 16 -9.95 5.76 8.18
C ARG A 16 -9.24 4.53 8.76
N ASN A 17 -9.61 3.31 8.37
CA ASN A 17 -8.85 2.13 8.76
C ASN A 17 -7.42 2.18 8.20
N GLN A 18 -6.44 1.76 9.01
CA GLN A 18 -5.03 1.72 8.62
C GLN A 18 -4.78 0.54 7.69
N ILE A 19 -4.11 0.80 6.55
CA ILE A 19 -4.00 -0.17 5.44
C ILE A 19 -2.55 -0.61 5.23
N ALA A 20 -1.60 0.32 5.25
CA ALA A 20 -0.21 0.03 4.96
C ALA A 20 0.74 1.07 5.56
N LEU A 21 1.98 0.66 5.78
CA LEU A 21 3.09 1.57 6.06
C LEU A 21 3.56 2.23 4.77
N HIS A 22 4.13 3.43 4.88
CA HIS A 22 4.70 4.12 3.73
C HIS A 22 5.78 3.31 3.01
N ASP A 23 6.67 2.66 3.78
CA ASP A 23 7.77 1.83 3.27
C ASP A 23 7.31 0.57 2.51
N ASP A 24 6.04 0.19 2.65
CA ASP A 24 5.44 -0.93 1.94
C ASP A 24 4.70 -0.53 0.66
N VAL A 25 4.48 0.78 0.45
CA VAL A 25 3.78 1.30 -0.72
C VAL A 25 4.77 1.73 -1.79
N ILE A 26 4.73 1.07 -2.94
CA ILE A 26 5.51 1.45 -4.12
C ILE A 26 4.63 2.37 -4.98
N SER A 27 5.05 3.63 -5.15
CA SER A 27 4.37 4.61 -6.02
C SER A 27 4.69 4.43 -7.52
N LYS A 28 5.36 3.33 -7.90
CA LYS A 28 5.73 3.06 -9.29
C LYS A 28 4.45 2.65 -10.04
N SER A 29 4.22 3.25 -11.21
CA SER A 29 3.08 2.94 -12.08
C SER A 29 2.92 1.43 -12.25
N PHE A 30 1.67 0.97 -12.32
CA PHE A 30 1.30 -0.44 -12.36
C PHE A 30 2.11 -1.21 -13.43
N GLN A 31 3.09 -1.99 -12.97
CA GLN A 31 3.95 -2.84 -13.79
C GLN A 31 4.01 -4.20 -13.12
N GLY A 32 2.98 -5.03 -13.35
CA GLY A 32 2.84 -6.36 -12.76
C GLY A 32 1.69 -7.12 -13.39
N ARG A 33 1.90 -8.41 -13.69
CA ARG A 33 0.83 -9.31 -14.16
C ARG A 33 0.17 -10.10 -13.03
N ASN A 34 0.88 -10.37 -11.93
CA ASN A 34 0.37 -11.15 -10.80
C ASN A 34 0.19 -10.23 -9.60
N VAL A 35 -0.95 -9.56 -9.57
CA VAL A 35 -1.39 -8.72 -8.46
C VAL A 35 -2.72 -9.21 -7.94
N ALA A 36 -2.96 -8.99 -6.66
CA ALA A 36 -4.26 -9.16 -6.03
C ALA A 36 -4.84 -7.78 -5.67
N ASP A 37 -6.14 -7.62 -5.81
CA ASP A 37 -6.84 -6.43 -5.33
C ASP A 37 -6.70 -6.32 -3.79
N VAL A 38 -6.50 -5.10 -3.32
CA VAL A 38 -6.43 -4.76 -1.90
C VAL A 38 -7.70 -4.05 -1.52
N TYR A 39 -8.46 -4.69 -0.64
CA TYR A 39 -9.72 -4.16 -0.13
C TYR A 39 -9.53 -3.66 1.30
N CYS A 40 -10.25 -2.60 1.64
CA CYS A 40 -10.36 -2.19 3.03
C CYS A 40 -11.11 -3.25 3.84
N CYS A 41 -10.62 -3.61 5.03
CA CYS A 41 -11.29 -4.61 5.86
C CYS A 41 -12.69 -4.17 6.31
N ASP A 42 -12.86 -2.90 6.66
CA ASP A 42 -14.12 -2.38 7.20
C ASP A 42 -15.15 -2.03 6.13
N CYS A 43 -14.77 -1.25 5.11
CA CYS A 43 -15.72 -0.75 4.10
C CYS A 43 -15.70 -1.54 2.78
N ARG A 44 -14.79 -2.52 2.64
CA ARG A 44 -14.61 -3.36 1.43
C ARG A 44 -14.32 -2.60 0.13
N GLU A 45 -14.05 -1.31 0.21
CA GLU A 45 -13.63 -0.49 -0.92
C GLU A 45 -12.29 -0.99 -1.48
N VAL A 46 -12.15 -1.00 -2.81
CA VAL A 46 -10.88 -1.29 -3.47
C VAL A 46 -9.97 -0.08 -3.29
N LEU A 47 -8.82 -0.31 -2.63
CA LEU A 47 -7.85 0.75 -2.35
C LEU A 47 -6.63 0.67 -3.27
N GLY A 48 -6.47 -0.44 -4.00
CA GLY A 48 -5.39 -0.66 -4.95
C GLY A 48 -5.06 -2.13 -5.09
N TRP A 49 -3.77 -2.44 -5.23
CA TRP A 49 -3.26 -3.76 -5.55
C TRP A 49 -2.04 -4.13 -4.71
N LYS A 50 -1.84 -5.43 -4.48
CA LYS A 50 -0.65 -6.00 -3.86
C LYS A 50 0.02 -6.94 -4.85
N TYR A 51 1.33 -6.86 -4.95
CA TYR A 51 2.10 -7.83 -5.71
C TYR A 51 2.12 -9.17 -4.98
N GLU A 52 1.48 -10.19 -5.55
CA GLU A 52 1.47 -11.54 -4.99
C GLU A 52 2.76 -12.29 -5.32
N ARG A 53 3.11 -12.33 -6.61
CA ARG A 53 4.25 -13.14 -7.07
C ARG A 53 5.00 -12.51 -8.24
N ALA A 54 6.32 -12.51 -8.16
CA ALA A 54 7.23 -12.16 -9.23
C ALA A 54 7.97 -13.42 -9.70
N TYR A 55 7.94 -13.69 -11.00
CA TYR A 55 8.68 -14.80 -11.60
C TYR A 55 10.14 -14.44 -11.89
N GLU A 56 10.41 -13.16 -12.14
CA GLU A 56 11.75 -12.64 -12.39
C GLU A 56 12.41 -12.23 -11.07
N GLU A 57 13.64 -12.69 -10.82
CA GLU A 57 14.42 -12.34 -9.61
C GLU A 57 14.59 -10.83 -9.44
N THR A 58 14.77 -10.10 -10.54
CA THR A 58 14.90 -8.64 -10.54
C THR A 58 13.63 -7.93 -10.06
N GLN A 59 12.48 -8.62 -10.03
CA GLN A 59 11.19 -8.07 -9.59
C GLN A 59 10.74 -8.64 -8.24
N LYS A 60 11.51 -9.55 -7.62
CA LYS A 60 11.18 -10.18 -6.32
C LYS A 60 10.98 -9.18 -5.19
N TYR A 61 11.70 -8.06 -5.22
CA TYR A 61 11.54 -6.98 -4.24
C TYR A 61 10.13 -6.36 -4.21
N LYS A 62 9.33 -6.56 -5.27
CA LYS A 62 7.94 -6.10 -5.34
C LYS A 62 6.99 -7.04 -4.59
N GLU A 63 7.30 -8.33 -4.45
CA GLU A 63 6.42 -9.28 -3.76
C GLU A 63 6.10 -8.79 -2.34
N GLY A 64 4.81 -8.78 -2.00
CA GLY A 64 4.35 -8.26 -0.71
C GLY A 64 4.12 -6.75 -0.65
N LYS A 65 4.60 -5.99 -1.63
CA LYS A 65 4.44 -4.53 -1.68
C LYS A 65 3.12 -4.10 -2.29
N PHE A 66 2.67 -2.91 -1.91
CA PHE A 66 1.36 -2.36 -2.23
C PHE A 66 1.46 -1.23 -3.24
N ILE A 67 0.51 -1.17 -4.16
CA ILE A 67 0.21 -0.03 -5.01
C ILE A 67 -1.15 0.46 -4.55
N LEU A 68 -1.21 1.66 -3.97
CA LEU A 68 -2.47 2.22 -3.48
C LEU A 68 -2.88 3.42 -4.33
N GLU A 69 -4.17 3.54 -4.59
CA GLU A 69 -4.74 4.66 -5.32
C GLU A 69 -4.77 5.91 -4.42
N LYS A 70 -4.08 6.98 -4.84
CA LYS A 70 -3.99 8.22 -4.07
C LYS A 70 -5.34 8.84 -3.73
N SER A 71 -6.35 8.64 -4.58
CA SER A 71 -7.71 9.14 -4.37
C SER A 71 -8.50 8.34 -3.33
N LYS A 72 -8.05 7.12 -3.00
CA LYS A 72 -8.74 6.19 -2.09
C LYS A 72 -8.05 6.07 -0.72
N ILE A 73 -6.92 6.75 -0.53
CA ILE A 73 -6.11 6.70 0.69
C ILE A 73 -5.81 8.08 1.26
N VAL A 74 -5.50 8.12 2.54
CA VAL A 74 -5.08 9.31 3.29
C VAL A 74 -3.69 9.03 3.87
N LYS A 75 -2.81 10.03 3.80
CA LYS A 75 -1.48 10.01 4.43
C LYS A 75 -1.59 10.51 5.85
N GLU A 76 -1.05 9.77 6.80
CA GLU A 76 -1.01 10.14 8.22
C GLU A 76 0.44 10.26 8.70
N ASN A 77 0.68 11.17 9.65
CA ASN A 77 1.95 11.44 10.31
C ASN A 77 3.13 11.74 9.36
N TRP A 78 2.94 12.69 8.45
CA TRP A 78 3.97 13.13 7.51
C TRP A 78 4.72 14.37 7.97
#